data_AF-A0AAQ3KR71-F1
#
_entry.id   AF-A0AAQ3KR71-F1
#
_cell.length_a   1.000
_cell.length_b   1.000
_cell.length_c   1.000
_cell.angle_alpha   90.00
_cell.angle_beta   90.00
_cell.angle_gamma   90.00
#
_symmetry.space_group_name_H-M   'P 1'
#
loop_
_entity.id
_entity.type
_entity.pdbx_description
1 polymer ?
#
loop_
_entity_poly.entity_id
_entity_poly.type
_entity_poly.pdbx_seq_one_letter_code
_entity_poly.pdbx_strand_id
1 'polypeptide(L)'
;MCSMKVYQDAHCKDGELPDIKLEEGAVFLHGKCWEDICHAILEAHHLIYIVGWSIYHRVKLVREPTREVPHASLLTLRELLKYKSEEGVPVCMLVWDNKTSHNKFCIEIGGVMQTHDEETRKFFRYSSVICALSPRYARVRFFDLQTQDQ
;
A
#
# COMPACT_ATOMS: atom_id res chain seq x y z
N MET A 1 -24.62 -8.77 5.55
CA MET A 1 -23.82 -10.01 5.37
C MET A 1 -22.43 -9.58 4.92
N CYS A 2 -21.36 -10.06 5.56
CA CYS A 2 -19.99 -9.73 5.18
C CYS A 2 -19.41 -10.86 4.31
N SER A 3 -18.63 -10.51 3.29
CA SER A 3 -17.87 -11.46 2.47
C SER A 3 -16.39 -11.23 2.69
N MET A 4 -15.61 -12.30 2.80
CA MET A 4 -14.17 -12.25 3.01
C MET A 4 -13.49 -13.07 1.92
N LYS A 5 -12.52 -12.46 1.24
CA LYS A 5 -11.61 -13.13 0.31
C LYS A 5 -10.25 -13.22 0.96
N VAL A 6 -9.72 -14.44 1.05
CA VAL A 6 -8.40 -14.71 1.63
C VAL A 6 -7.38 -14.80 0.49
N TYR A 7 -6.22 -14.19 0.71
CA TYR A 7 -5.14 -14.17 -0.27
C TYR A 7 -3.94 -14.93 0.28
N GLN A 8 -3.49 -15.91 -0.50
CA GLN A 8 -2.17 -16.51 -0.34
C GLN A 8 -1.23 -15.70 -1.23
N ASP A 9 -0.26 -15.03 -0.61
CA ASP A 9 0.71 -14.18 -1.30
C ASP A 9 0.11 -13.04 -2.15
N ALA A 10 0.96 -12.36 -2.92
CA ALA A 10 0.57 -11.28 -3.81
C ALA A 10 -0.12 -11.80 -5.09
N HIS A 11 0.32 -12.96 -5.57
CA HIS A 11 -0.14 -13.62 -6.79
C HIS A 11 0.20 -15.12 -6.72
N CYS A 12 -0.68 -15.96 -7.24
CA CYS A 12 -0.45 -17.40 -7.43
C CYS A 12 -0.88 -17.77 -8.86
N LYS A 13 -0.10 -18.61 -9.55
CA LYS A 13 -0.48 -19.05 -10.89
C LYS A 13 -1.53 -20.16 -10.81
N ASP A 14 -2.34 -20.25 -11.87
CA ASP A 14 -3.36 -21.28 -11.95
C ASP A 14 -2.71 -22.66 -12.04
N GLY A 15 -3.11 -23.58 -11.17
CA GLY A 15 -2.58 -24.94 -11.08
C GLY A 15 -1.32 -25.12 -10.22
N GLU A 16 -0.74 -24.08 -9.64
CA GLU A 16 0.40 -24.21 -8.70
C GLU A 16 -0.03 -24.69 -7.31
N LEU A 17 -1.23 -24.32 -6.90
CA LEU A 17 -1.79 -24.68 -5.60
C LEU A 17 -2.75 -25.87 -5.75
N PRO A 18 -2.81 -26.77 -4.74
CA PRO A 18 -3.73 -27.89 -4.77
C PRO A 18 -5.19 -27.43 -4.66
N ASP A 19 -6.08 -28.25 -5.19
CA ASP A 19 -7.52 -28.08 -5.02
C ASP A 19 -7.90 -28.35 -3.56
N ILE A 20 -8.52 -27.35 -2.92
CA ILE A 20 -9.05 -27.48 -1.57
C ILE A 20 -10.57 -27.65 -1.66
N LYS A 21 -11.07 -28.82 -1.29
CA LYS A 21 -12.51 -29.10 -1.26
C LYS A 21 -13.13 -28.45 -0.03
N LEU A 22 -14.19 -27.70 -0.25
CA LEU A 22 -15.04 -27.10 0.76
C LEU A 22 -16.27 -27.98 1.01
N GLU A 23 -17.12 -27.57 1.95
CA GLU A 23 -18.43 -28.18 2.15
C GLU A 23 -19.25 -28.13 0.84
N GLU A 24 -20.21 -29.06 0.71
CA GLU A 24 -21.08 -29.17 -0.47
C GLU A 24 -20.35 -29.47 -1.80
N GLY A 25 -19.08 -29.86 -1.74
CA GLY A 25 -18.31 -30.27 -2.93
C GLY A 25 -17.75 -29.11 -3.75
N ALA A 26 -17.87 -27.87 -3.26
CA ALA A 26 -17.23 -26.71 -3.88
C ALA A 26 -15.70 -26.81 -3.79
N VAL A 27 -15.00 -26.22 -4.76
CA VAL A 27 -13.53 -26.09 -4.74
C VAL A 27 -13.18 -24.65 -4.39
N PHE A 28 -12.27 -24.47 -3.44
CA PHE A 28 -11.79 -23.15 -3.04
C PHE A 28 -11.09 -22.45 -4.21
N LEU A 29 -11.50 -21.23 -4.49
CA LEU A 29 -10.88 -20.40 -5.53
C LEU A 29 -9.78 -19.53 -4.92
N HIS A 30 -8.54 -19.81 -5.31
CA HIS A 30 -7.38 -19.03 -4.89
C HIS A 30 -7.45 -17.60 -5.44
N GLY A 31 -7.45 -16.61 -4.55
CA GLY A 31 -7.50 -15.20 -4.92
C GLY A 31 -6.14 -14.65 -5.36
N LYS A 32 -6.14 -13.66 -6.26
CA LYS A 32 -4.93 -12.98 -6.75
C LYS A 32 -4.89 -11.55 -6.20
N CYS A 33 -4.25 -11.37 -5.05
CA CYS A 33 -4.30 -10.16 -4.24
C CYS A 33 -3.99 -8.87 -5.04
N TRP A 34 -2.84 -8.82 -5.72
CA TRP A 34 -2.43 -7.61 -6.43
C TRP A 34 -3.25 -7.35 -7.69
N GLU A 35 -3.79 -8.39 -8.33
CA GLU A 35 -4.71 -8.26 -9.46
C GLU A 35 -6.03 -7.66 -8.99
N ASP A 36 -6.61 -8.19 -7.89
CA ASP A 36 -7.83 -7.65 -7.30
C ASP A 36 -7.64 -6.21 -6.79
N ILE A 37 -6.49 -5.86 -6.20
CA ILE A 37 -6.17 -4.48 -5.82
C ILE A 37 -6.10 -3.58 -7.07
N CYS A 38 -5.48 -4.04 -8.15
CA CYS A 38 -5.39 -3.27 -9.40
C CYS A 38 -6.77 -2.99 -9.98
N HIS A 39 -7.64 -4.01 -10.04
CA HIS A 39 -9.02 -3.88 -10.46
C HIS A 39 -9.80 -2.91 -9.56
N ALA A 40 -9.69 -3.04 -8.24
CA ALA A 40 -10.37 -2.17 -7.30
C ALA A 40 -9.97 -0.69 -7.47
N ILE A 41 -8.70 -0.41 -7.77
CA ILE A 41 -8.24 0.96 -8.05
C ILE A 41 -8.78 1.47 -9.39
N LEU A 42 -8.78 0.63 -10.44
CA LEU A 42 -9.28 0.99 -11.76
C LEU A 42 -10.79 1.31 -11.74
N GLU A 43 -11.56 0.50 -11.03
CA GLU A 43 -13.02 0.60 -10.90
C GLU A 43 -13.46 1.65 -9.87
N ALA A 44 -12.54 2.25 -9.11
CA ALA A 44 -12.89 3.28 -8.14
C ALA A 44 -13.41 4.55 -8.84
N HIS A 45 -14.56 5.05 -8.37
CA HIS A 45 -15.19 6.27 -8.89
C HIS A 45 -15.24 7.45 -7.91
N HIS A 46 -15.06 7.19 -6.60
CA HIS A 46 -15.35 8.21 -5.57
C HIS A 46 -14.18 8.51 -4.64
N LEU A 47 -13.36 7.51 -4.29
CA LEU A 47 -12.24 7.69 -3.37
C LEU A 47 -11.28 6.52 -3.51
N ILE A 48 -9.99 6.82 -3.49
CA ILE A 48 -8.94 5.84 -3.26
C ILE A 48 -8.16 6.27 -2.02
N TYR A 49 -8.12 5.42 -1.01
CA TYR A 49 -7.38 5.67 0.23
C TYR A 49 -6.39 4.56 0.49
N ILE A 50 -5.10 4.91 0.59
CA ILE A 50 -4.02 3.94 0.79
C ILE A 50 -3.20 4.33 2.00
N VAL A 51 -3.03 3.38 2.92
CA VAL A 51 -2.18 3.54 4.10
C VAL A 51 -1.15 2.43 4.10
N GLY A 52 0.12 2.77 4.30
CA GLY A 52 1.19 1.78 4.26
C GLY A 52 2.39 2.19 5.09
N TRP A 53 3.06 1.19 5.66
CA TRP A 53 4.36 1.37 6.31
C TRP A 53 5.44 1.80 5.31
N SER A 54 5.42 1.20 4.12
CA SER A 54 6.24 1.61 2.99
C SER A 54 5.41 1.41 1.72
N ILE A 55 5.39 2.40 0.85
CA ILE A 55 4.70 2.33 -0.44
C ILE A 55 5.74 2.59 -1.53
N TYR A 56 6.09 1.55 -2.27
CA TYR A 56 6.98 1.69 -3.43
C TYR A 56 6.17 2.03 -4.68
N HIS A 57 6.10 3.32 -5.00
CA HIS A 57 5.24 3.84 -6.05
C HIS A 57 5.56 3.32 -7.48
N ARG A 58 6.77 2.78 -7.75
CA ARG A 58 7.14 2.26 -9.07
C ARG A 58 6.78 0.78 -9.28
N VAL A 59 6.20 0.11 -8.28
CA VAL A 59 5.82 -1.30 -8.41
C VAL A 59 4.74 -1.47 -9.48
N LYS A 60 4.80 -2.58 -10.22
CA LYS A 60 3.68 -3.07 -11.06
C LYS A 60 2.88 -4.11 -10.28
N LEU A 61 1.58 -3.87 -10.14
CA LEU A 61 0.66 -4.76 -9.43
C LEU A 61 0.41 -6.04 -10.23
N VAL A 62 0.09 -5.90 -11.51
CA VAL A 62 -0.12 -7.06 -12.41
C VAL A 62 1.12 -7.25 -13.27
N ARG A 63 1.71 -8.43 -13.19
CA ARG A 63 2.88 -8.84 -14.00
C ARG A 63 2.53 -9.94 -14.99
N GLU A 64 1.65 -10.84 -14.58
CA GLU A 64 1.11 -11.94 -15.36
C GLU A 64 -0.42 -11.82 -15.28
N PRO A 65 -1.08 -11.12 -16.24
CA PRO A 65 -2.52 -10.94 -16.21
C PRO A 65 -3.22 -12.27 -16.48
N THR A 66 -4.19 -12.62 -15.65
CA THR A 66 -4.96 -13.87 -15.80
C THR A 66 -6.38 -13.62 -16.31
N ARG A 67 -6.76 -12.35 -16.39
CA ARG A 67 -8.03 -11.86 -16.92
C ARG A 67 -7.76 -10.82 -18.00
N GLU A 68 -8.72 -10.58 -18.88
CA GLU A 68 -8.65 -9.44 -19.80
C GLU A 68 -8.67 -8.15 -18.98
N VAL A 69 -7.57 -7.42 -18.99
CA VAL A 69 -7.44 -6.15 -18.28
C VAL A 69 -7.22 -5.00 -19.25
N PRO A 70 -7.77 -3.80 -18.96
CA PRO A 70 -7.45 -2.61 -19.74
C PRO A 70 -5.94 -2.37 -19.78
N HIS A 71 -5.45 -1.67 -20.82
CA HIS A 71 -4.04 -1.28 -20.93
C HIS A 71 -3.50 -0.57 -19.68
N ALA A 72 -4.38 0.08 -18.90
CA ALA A 72 -4.06 0.72 -17.62
C ALA A 72 -3.53 -0.23 -16.53
N SER A 73 -3.74 -1.55 -16.66
CA SER A 73 -3.21 -2.55 -15.71
C SER A 73 -1.69 -2.78 -15.83
N LEU A 74 -1.09 -2.42 -16.96
CA LEU A 74 0.37 -2.51 -17.20
C LEU A 74 1.14 -1.35 -16.57
N LEU A 75 0.42 -0.34 -16.07
CA LEU A 75 0.96 0.85 -15.42
C LEU A 75 1.58 0.50 -14.07
N THR A 76 2.57 1.29 -13.68
CA THR A 76 3.08 1.26 -12.30
C THR A 76 2.05 1.88 -11.36
N LEU A 77 2.10 1.54 -10.07
CA LEU A 77 1.17 2.04 -9.04
C LEU A 77 1.05 3.57 -9.09
N ARG A 78 2.17 4.28 -9.24
CA ARG A 78 2.19 5.75 -9.34
C ARG A 78 1.41 6.29 -10.55
N GLU A 79 1.51 5.61 -11.69
CA GLU A 79 0.86 6.01 -12.94
C GLU A 79 -0.63 5.73 -12.84
N LEU A 80 -1.00 4.58 -12.24
CA LEU A 80 -2.38 4.22 -11.99
C LEU A 80 -3.08 5.23 -11.06
N LEU A 81 -2.46 5.57 -9.93
CA LEU A 81 -3.01 6.55 -8.99
C LEU A 81 -3.10 7.95 -9.59
N LYS A 82 -2.09 8.35 -10.37
CA LYS A 82 -2.11 9.63 -11.09
C LYS A 82 -3.23 9.65 -12.13
N TYR A 83 -3.36 8.59 -12.94
CA TYR A 83 -4.43 8.43 -13.92
C TYR A 83 -5.81 8.58 -13.28
N LYS A 84 -6.09 7.88 -12.18
CA LYS A 84 -7.36 8.00 -11.45
C LYS A 84 -7.58 9.40 -10.87
N SER A 85 -6.51 10.06 -10.41
CA SER A 85 -6.60 11.44 -9.93
C SER A 85 -6.92 12.45 -11.04
N GLU A 86 -6.47 12.19 -12.27
CA GLU A 86 -6.75 13.01 -13.45
C GLU A 86 -8.17 12.79 -13.99
N GLU A 87 -8.75 11.59 -13.79
CA GLU A 87 -10.19 11.33 -13.98
C GLU A 87 -11.08 12.03 -12.94
N GLY A 88 -10.49 12.68 -11.93
CA GLY A 88 -11.21 13.41 -10.89
C GLY A 88 -11.54 12.58 -9.65
N VAL A 89 -11.02 11.34 -9.54
CA VAL A 89 -11.17 10.53 -8.32
C VAL A 89 -10.20 11.05 -7.26
N PRO A 90 -10.68 11.48 -6.07
CA PRO A 90 -9.81 11.85 -4.96
C PRO A 90 -8.91 10.66 -4.55
N VAL A 91 -7.59 10.89 -4.55
CA VAL A 91 -6.61 9.90 -4.12
C VAL A 91 -5.84 10.43 -2.92
N CYS A 92 -5.92 9.73 -1.80
CA CYS A 92 -5.30 10.10 -0.54
C CYS A 92 -4.38 8.97 -0.05
N MET A 93 -3.12 9.31 0.25
CA MET A 93 -2.10 8.37 0.71
C MET A 93 -1.53 8.83 2.05
N LEU A 94 -1.55 7.94 3.04
CA LEU A 94 -0.79 8.08 4.29
C LEU A 94 0.37 7.08 4.30
N VAL A 95 1.59 7.60 4.14
CA VAL A 95 2.81 6.79 4.21
C VAL A 95 3.46 7.02 5.57
N TRP A 96 3.92 5.96 6.22
CA TRP A 96 4.63 6.13 7.48
C TRP A 96 5.92 6.94 7.29
N ASP A 97 6.11 7.94 8.16
CA ASP A 97 7.30 8.81 8.17
C ASP A 97 8.42 8.14 8.99
N ASN A 98 9.44 7.61 8.31
CA ASN A 98 10.56 6.93 8.96
C ASN A 98 11.56 7.96 9.52
N LYS A 99 11.27 8.51 10.69
CA LYS A 99 12.07 9.59 11.32
C LYS A 99 13.52 9.25 11.72
N THR A 100 14.05 8.07 11.41
CA THR A 100 15.50 7.80 11.52
C THR A 100 16.32 8.42 10.38
N SER A 101 15.70 8.97 9.33
CA SER A 101 16.37 9.69 8.23
C SER A 101 16.61 11.19 8.51
N HIS A 102 16.02 11.75 9.58
CA HIS A 102 16.25 13.15 9.95
C HIS A 102 17.61 13.32 10.65
N ASN A 103 18.65 13.41 9.84
CA ASN A 103 19.85 14.23 10.03
C ASN A 103 20.33 14.43 11.48
N LYS A 104 21.18 13.54 11.97
CA LYS A 104 22.25 13.93 12.88
C LYS A 104 23.53 14.02 12.04
N PHE A 105 23.99 15.25 11.80
CA PHE A 105 25.30 15.58 11.22
C PHE A 105 25.55 15.14 9.76
N CYS A 106 25.02 15.88 8.77
CA CYS A 106 25.55 15.98 7.38
C CYS A 106 26.08 14.68 6.74
N ILE A 107 25.47 13.56 7.06
CA ILE A 107 25.78 12.23 6.52
C ILE A 107 24.39 11.66 6.20
N GLU A 108 24.12 11.47 4.91
CA GLU A 108 22.98 10.70 4.45
C GLU A 108 23.20 9.24 4.84
N ILE A 109 22.89 8.91 6.10
CA ILE A 109 22.76 7.51 6.49
C ILE A 109 21.43 7.08 5.90
N GLY A 110 21.49 6.47 4.71
CA GLY A 110 20.34 5.83 4.08
C GLY A 110 19.56 5.09 5.15
N GLY A 111 18.30 5.51 5.36
CA GLY A 111 17.49 5.05 6.46
C GLY A 111 17.58 3.53 6.56
N VAL A 112 17.76 3.02 7.78
CA VAL A 112 18.09 1.62 8.12
C VAL A 112 17.19 0.57 7.43
N MET A 113 16.08 0.98 6.81
CA MET A 113 15.09 0.11 6.17
C MET A 113 14.71 0.45 4.72
N GLN A 114 15.47 1.28 3.98
CA GLN A 114 15.21 1.61 2.56
C GLN A 114 13.74 2.00 2.26
N THR A 115 13.15 2.87 3.07
CA THR A 115 11.79 3.35 2.82
C THR A 115 11.82 4.38 1.68
N HIS A 116 11.06 4.14 0.60
CA HIS A 116 10.96 5.04 -0.57
C HIS A 116 9.92 6.17 -0.36
N ASP A 117 9.73 6.59 0.88
CA ASP A 117 8.66 7.50 1.30
C ASP A 117 8.87 8.93 0.78
N GLU A 118 10.10 9.46 0.87
CA GLU A 118 10.41 10.77 0.31
C GLU A 118 10.30 10.82 -1.21
N GLU A 119 10.75 9.78 -1.91
CA GLU A 119 10.66 9.70 -3.38
C GLU A 119 9.21 9.66 -3.84
N THR A 120 8.38 8.89 -3.13
CA THR A 120 6.95 8.79 -3.38
C THR A 120 6.26 10.14 -3.18
N ARG A 121 6.54 10.84 -2.07
CA ARG A 121 6.01 12.18 -1.83
C ARG A 121 6.48 13.18 -2.89
N LYS A 122 7.77 13.16 -3.27
CA LYS A 122 8.33 14.03 -4.31
C LYS A 122 7.64 13.80 -5.66
N PHE A 123 7.35 12.55 -6.02
CA PHE A 123 6.64 12.20 -7.25
C PHE A 123 5.23 12.80 -7.30
N PHE A 124 4.46 12.71 -6.21
CA PHE A 124 3.08 13.18 -6.17
C PHE A 124 2.92 14.68 -5.89
N ARG A 125 3.99 15.41 -5.55
CA ARG A 125 3.95 16.83 -5.15
C ARG A 125 3.25 17.77 -6.14
N TYR A 126 3.32 17.47 -7.43
CA TYR A 126 2.70 18.26 -8.50
C TYR A 126 1.55 17.52 -9.19
N SER A 127 0.95 16.56 -8.48
CA SER A 127 -0.23 15.82 -8.94
C SER A 127 -1.43 16.12 -8.03
N SER A 128 -2.62 15.70 -8.45
CA SER A 128 -3.84 15.78 -7.64
C SER A 128 -3.88 14.73 -6.52
N VAL A 129 -2.89 13.85 -6.43
CA VAL A 129 -2.78 12.84 -5.36
C VAL A 129 -2.26 13.50 -4.09
N ILE A 130 -3.02 13.39 -3.00
CA ILE A 130 -2.63 13.90 -1.69
C ILE A 130 -1.77 12.83 -1.01
N CYS A 131 -0.46 13.07 -0.93
CA CYS A 131 0.49 12.18 -0.25
C CYS A 131 1.03 12.82 1.02
N ALA A 132 0.58 12.35 2.19
CA ALA A 132 1.03 12.83 3.49
C ALA A 132 1.91 11.79 4.21
N LEU A 133 2.97 12.27 4.86
CA LEU A 133 3.84 11.49 5.72
C LEU A 133 3.27 11.50 7.15
N SER A 134 3.06 10.32 7.73
CA SER A 134 2.42 10.14 9.03
C SER A 134 3.44 9.62 10.05
N PRO A 135 4.03 10.49 10.88
CA PRO A 135 4.95 10.07 11.92
C PRO A 135 4.26 9.28 13.03
N ARG A 136 4.93 8.23 13.50
CA ARG A 136 4.48 7.45 14.66
C ARG A 136 5.32 7.80 15.87
N TYR A 137 4.69 8.42 16.87
CA TYR A 137 5.32 8.64 18.16
C TYR A 137 4.90 7.55 19.13
N ALA A 138 5.87 6.86 19.72
CA ALA A 138 5.58 5.98 20.84
C ALA A 138 5.11 6.85 22.03
N ARG A 139 3.98 6.51 22.64
CA ARG A 139 3.61 7.11 23.92
C ARG A 139 4.57 6.57 24.98
N VAL A 140 5.57 7.36 25.37
CA VAL A 140 6.34 7.10 26.58
C VAL A 140 5.46 7.52 27.75
N ARG A 141 4.90 6.57 28.49
CA ARG A 141 4.40 6.84 29.83
C ARG A 141 5.63 7.05 30.70
N PHE A 142 6.05 8.30 30.86
CA PHE A 142 6.86 8.64 32.03
C PHE A 142 5.97 8.38 33.24
N PHE A 143 6.30 7.36 34.03
CA PHE A 143 5.81 7.31 35.40
C PHE A 143 6.48 8.49 36.09
N ASP A 144 5.69 9.53 36.38
CA ASP A 144 6.05 10.55 37.35
C ASP A 144 6.33 9.85 38.67
N LEU A 145 7.61 9.61 38.97
CA LEU A 145 8.06 9.54 40.35
C LEU A 145 8.14 10.99 40.84
N GLN A 146 6.99 11.56 41.17
CA GLN A 146 6.96 12.48 42.30
C GLN A 146 7.23 11.64 43.54
N THR A 147 8.51 11.43 43.86
CA THR A 147 8.89 11.28 45.26
C THR A 147 8.71 12.65 45.89
N GLN A 148 7.51 12.89 46.43
CA GLN A 148 7.42 13.65 47.67
C GLN A 148 8.24 12.89 48.70
N ASP A 149 9.33 13.47 49.19
CA ASP A 149 9.88 13.17 50.50
C ASP A 149 10.68 14.39 51.00
N GLN A 150 10.09 15.02 52.02
CA GLN A 150 10.61 15.91 53.08
C GLN A 150 11.49 17.11 52.75
#